data_AF-A0A7Z9UVS2-F1
#
_entry.id   AF-A0A7Z9UVS2-F1
#
_cell.length_a   1.000
_cell.length_b   1.000
_cell.length_c   1.000
_cell.angle_alpha   90.00
_cell.angle_beta   90.00
_cell.angle_gamma   90.00
#
_symmetry.space_group_name_H-M   'P 1'
#
loop_
_entity.id
_entity.type
_entity.pdbx_description
1 polymer ?
#
loop_
_entity_poly.entity_id
_entity_poly.type
_entity_poly.pdbx_seq_one_letter_code
_entity_poly.pdbx_strand_id
1 'polypeptide(L)'
;MAIDIGAHTGDTALPMALATGPGGCVLALEPNPYVYRVLEINADLNQERGTIIPLKFAATPEDGEFDFEYSDEGYCNGGLHVGISKWRHGHAFKLKVEGKHLPTYLAQHHPDLIGKLRFIKVDAEGFDAQILRSMHQLIETTRPFIKAEVFKLTTQPQREQLFDFLDSLDYQVHRVIDDLNYRGPILSRGDLMQVAHYDVFCDPGN
;
A
#
# COMPACT_ATOMS: atom_id res chain seq x y z
N MET A 1 3.45 -8.50 -12.47
CA MET A 1 2.55 -7.44 -11.99
C MET A 1 3.02 -6.99 -10.62
N ALA A 2 2.95 -5.69 -10.38
CA ALA A 2 3.03 -5.12 -9.04
C ALA A 2 1.73 -4.38 -8.69
N ILE A 3 1.47 -4.19 -7.40
CA ILE A 3 0.34 -3.41 -6.89
C ILE A 3 0.93 -2.27 -6.04
N ASP A 4 0.49 -1.05 -6.30
CA ASP A 4 0.85 0.15 -5.54
C ASP A 4 -0.42 0.70 -4.87
N ILE A 5 -0.54 0.52 -3.55
CA ILE A 5 -1.67 0.97 -2.75
C ILE A 5 -1.28 2.28 -2.06
N GLY A 6 -2.06 3.33 -2.30
CA GLY A 6 -1.65 4.69 -1.96
C GLY A 6 -0.64 5.21 -2.98
N ALA A 7 -0.98 5.09 -4.26
CA ALA A 7 -0.08 5.43 -5.37
C ALA A 7 0.10 6.94 -5.53
N HIS A 8 -0.72 7.77 -4.89
CA HIS A 8 -0.67 9.22 -4.94
C HIS A 8 -0.58 9.71 -6.39
N THR A 9 0.38 10.56 -6.73
CA THR A 9 0.61 11.07 -8.09
C THR A 9 1.37 10.10 -9.00
N GLY A 10 1.73 8.90 -8.52
CA GLY A 10 2.43 7.86 -9.27
C GLY A 10 3.95 7.93 -9.20
N ASP A 11 4.50 8.58 -8.17
CA ASP A 11 5.94 8.69 -7.92
C ASP A 11 6.59 7.33 -7.66
N THR A 12 5.90 6.39 -7.00
CA THR A 12 6.32 4.99 -6.89
C THR A 12 5.83 4.10 -8.03
N ALA A 13 4.62 4.35 -8.54
CA ALA A 13 4.02 3.55 -9.61
C ALA A 13 4.86 3.59 -10.91
N LEU A 14 5.44 4.75 -11.26
CA LEU A 14 6.25 4.92 -12.46
C LEU A 14 7.57 4.10 -12.44
N PRO A 15 8.46 4.24 -11.44
CA PRO A 15 9.66 3.40 -11.38
C PRO A 15 9.31 1.92 -11.25
N MET A 16 8.22 1.56 -10.57
CA MET A 16 7.73 0.18 -10.54
C MET A 16 7.34 -0.32 -11.94
N ALA A 17 6.62 0.47 -12.73
CA ALA A 17 6.24 0.11 -14.09
C ALA A 17 7.45 -0.12 -14.99
N LEU A 18 8.47 0.75 -14.90
CA LEU A 18 9.75 0.57 -15.59
C LEU A 18 10.43 -0.75 -15.18
N ALA A 19 10.46 -1.06 -13.88
CA ALA A 19 11.05 -2.28 -13.35
C ALA A 19 10.30 -3.55 -13.76
N THR A 20 8.98 -3.47 -14.00
CA THR A 20 8.21 -4.63 -14.48
C THR A 20 8.50 -5.02 -15.93
N GLY A 21 9.11 -4.12 -16.71
CA GLY A 21 9.46 -4.34 -18.12
C GLY A 21 8.27 -4.39 -19.08
N PRO A 22 8.51 -4.63 -20.38
CA PRO A 22 7.49 -4.46 -21.43
C PRO A 22 6.26 -5.39 -21.32
N GLY A 23 6.39 -6.55 -20.68
CA GLY A 23 5.27 -7.48 -20.44
C GLY A 23 4.65 -7.36 -19.05
N GLY A 24 5.13 -6.41 -18.26
CA GLY A 24 4.70 -6.15 -16.90
C GLY A 24 3.67 -5.03 -16.81
N CYS A 25 3.09 -4.88 -15.61
CA CYS A 25 2.18 -3.81 -15.30
C CYS A 25 2.16 -3.52 -13.79
N VAL A 26 1.70 -2.31 -13.46
CA VAL A 26 1.39 -1.86 -12.11
C VAL A 26 -0.09 -1.51 -12.01
N LEU A 27 -0.78 -2.09 -11.02
CA LEU A 27 -2.10 -1.58 -10.60
C LEU A 27 -1.87 -0.52 -9.53
N ALA A 28 -2.18 0.74 -9.84
CA ALA A 28 -1.89 1.88 -8.98
C ALA A 28 -3.20 2.43 -8.40
N LEU A 29 -3.41 2.26 -7.09
CA LEU A 29 -4.66 2.60 -6.41
C LEU A 29 -4.53 3.98 -5.75
N GLU A 30 -5.39 4.92 -6.14
CA GLU A 30 -5.51 6.24 -5.52
C GLU A 30 -6.99 6.64 -5.38
N PRO A 31 -7.54 6.65 -4.15
CA PRO A 31 -8.95 6.97 -3.92
C PRO A 31 -9.30 8.46 -4.07
N ASN A 32 -8.35 9.37 -3.86
CA ASN A 32 -8.60 10.80 -3.91
C ASN A 32 -8.80 11.24 -5.36
N PRO A 33 -9.99 11.74 -5.77
CA PRO A 33 -10.26 12.07 -7.17
C PRO A 33 -9.40 13.22 -7.68
N TYR A 34 -8.92 14.11 -6.81
CA TYR A 34 -8.06 15.23 -7.19
C TYR A 34 -6.64 14.75 -7.52
N VAL A 35 -6.07 13.89 -6.67
CA VAL A 35 -4.73 13.31 -6.86
C VAL A 35 -4.75 12.25 -7.96
N TYR A 36 -5.79 11.40 -8.00
CA TYR A 36 -5.99 10.39 -9.03
C TYR A 36 -5.93 10.98 -10.45
N ARG A 37 -6.44 12.20 -10.65
CA ARG A 37 -6.37 12.85 -11.97
C ARG A 37 -4.92 13.07 -12.42
N VAL A 38 -4.02 13.37 -11.50
CA VAL A 38 -2.58 13.51 -11.79
C VAL A 38 -1.96 12.14 -12.07
N LEU A 39 -2.30 11.11 -11.28
CA LEU A 39 -1.88 9.73 -11.52
C LEU A 39 -2.27 9.25 -12.92
N GLU A 40 -3.51 9.51 -13.34
CA GLU A 40 -4.03 9.13 -14.65
C GLU A 40 -3.25 9.81 -15.79
N ILE A 41 -2.94 11.10 -15.65
CA ILE A 41 -2.10 11.83 -16.63
C ILE A 41 -0.68 11.27 -16.65
N ASN A 42 -0.08 11.02 -15.49
CA ASN A 42 1.27 10.46 -15.41
C ASN A 42 1.35 9.04 -15.98
N ALA A 43 0.30 8.22 -15.79
CA ALA A 43 0.20 6.92 -16.42
C ALA A 43 0.14 7.04 -17.95
N ASP A 44 -0.69 7.94 -18.48
CA ASP A 44 -0.85 8.16 -19.92
C ASP A 44 0.44 8.64 -20.60
N LEU A 45 1.16 9.58 -19.98
CA LEU A 45 2.42 10.12 -20.49
C LEU A 45 3.56 9.09 -20.56
N ASN A 46 3.43 7.94 -19.90
CA ASN A 46 4.51 6.95 -19.79
C ASN A 46 4.18 5.57 -20.39
N GLN A 47 3.08 5.45 -21.16
CA GLN A 47 2.62 4.18 -21.73
C GLN A 47 3.68 3.47 -22.60
N GLU A 48 4.57 4.22 -23.27
CA GLU A 48 5.65 3.63 -24.08
C GLU A 48 6.77 3.02 -23.25
N ARG A 49 6.87 3.36 -21.96
CA ARG A 49 7.95 2.92 -21.07
C ARG A 49 7.53 1.85 -20.08
N GLY A 50 6.26 1.79 -19.73
CA GLY A 50 5.69 0.80 -18.83
C GLY A 50 4.18 0.93 -18.71
N THR A 51 3.54 -0.14 -18.26
CA THR A 51 2.08 -0.18 -18.13
C THR A 51 1.67 0.17 -16.70
N ILE A 52 0.97 1.30 -16.52
CA ILE A 52 0.31 1.66 -15.27
C ILE A 52 -1.19 1.63 -15.51
N ILE A 53 -1.91 0.87 -14.70
CA ILE A 53 -3.38 0.82 -14.69
C ILE A 53 -3.83 1.57 -13.44
N PRO A 54 -4.24 2.85 -13.57
CA PRO A 54 -4.71 3.63 -12.44
C PRO A 54 -6.11 3.15 -12.01
N LEU A 55 -6.32 3.02 -10.70
CA LEU A 55 -7.55 2.53 -10.08
C LEU A 55 -8.05 3.54 -9.04
N LYS A 56 -9.22 4.13 -9.26
CA LYS A 56 -9.77 5.21 -8.41
C LYS A 56 -10.58 4.68 -7.23
N PHE A 57 -9.96 3.90 -6.36
CA PHE A 57 -10.57 3.43 -5.12
C PHE A 57 -9.50 3.06 -4.08
N ALA A 58 -9.89 3.01 -2.82
CA ALA A 58 -9.05 2.53 -1.72
C ALA A 58 -9.13 1.00 -1.61
N ALA A 59 -8.02 0.33 -1.33
CA ALA A 59 -8.09 -1.06 -0.89
C ALA A 59 -8.63 -1.10 0.54
N THR A 60 -9.72 -1.84 0.75
CA THR A 60 -10.39 -1.95 2.06
C THR A 60 -10.76 -3.41 2.36
N PRO A 61 -11.01 -3.77 3.64
CA PRO A 61 -11.47 -5.12 3.98
C PRO A 61 -12.83 -5.50 3.39
N GLU A 62 -13.65 -4.51 3.04
CA GLU A 62 -14.98 -4.68 2.47
C GLU A 62 -15.29 -3.54 1.47
N ASP A 63 -16.18 -3.81 0.53
CA ASP A 63 -16.68 -2.80 -0.41
C ASP A 63 -17.54 -1.77 0.33
N GLY A 64 -17.39 -0.49 0.01
CA GLY A 64 -18.21 0.55 0.62
C GLY A 64 -17.73 1.97 0.37
N GLU A 65 -18.39 2.94 1.01
CA GLU A 65 -17.96 4.33 1.04
C GLU A 65 -17.32 4.65 2.39
N PHE A 66 -16.15 5.30 2.36
CA PHE A 66 -15.39 5.64 3.55
C PHE A 66 -15.11 7.15 3.59
N ASP A 67 -15.11 7.73 4.79
CA ASP A 67 -14.69 9.12 5.00
C ASP A 67 -13.19 9.14 5.31
N PHE A 68 -12.38 9.61 4.35
CA PHE A 68 -10.94 9.84 4.56
C PHE A 68 -10.72 11.24 5.14
N GLU A 69 -9.70 11.38 5.99
CA GLU A 69 -9.35 12.64 6.64
C GLU A 69 -8.00 13.17 6.11
N TYR A 70 -7.97 14.43 5.68
CA TYR A 70 -6.80 15.08 5.07
C TYR A 70 -6.32 16.28 5.87
N SER A 71 -4.99 16.48 5.83
CA SER A 71 -4.29 17.49 6.62
C SER A 71 -4.47 18.92 6.10
N ASP A 72 -4.76 19.07 4.81
CA ASP A 72 -4.97 20.34 4.14
C ASP A 72 -6.10 20.29 3.09
N GLU A 73 -6.48 21.47 2.59
CA GLU A 73 -7.51 21.64 1.55
C GLU A 73 -7.05 21.19 0.15
N GLY A 74 -5.75 21.01 -0.05
CA GLY A 74 -5.16 20.41 -1.24
C GLY A 74 -5.31 18.89 -1.27
N TYR A 75 -5.77 18.29 -0.15
CA TYR A 75 -5.93 16.85 0.03
C TYR A 75 -4.64 16.08 -0.28
N CYS A 76 -3.48 16.68 0.00
CA CYS A 76 -2.20 16.12 -0.40
C CYS A 76 -1.82 14.86 0.38
N ASN A 77 -2.03 14.86 1.71
CA ASN A 77 -1.73 13.69 2.55
C ASN A 77 -2.89 13.40 3.50
N GLY A 78 -3.44 12.19 3.42
CA GLY A 78 -4.57 11.75 4.22
C GLY A 78 -4.97 10.30 3.96
N GLY A 79 -5.79 9.76 4.85
CA GLY A 79 -6.15 8.36 4.83
C GLY A 79 -7.32 8.02 5.76
N LEU A 80 -7.53 6.73 5.98
CA LEU A 80 -8.53 6.23 6.91
C LEU A 80 -7.92 6.05 8.31
N HIS A 81 -8.32 6.89 9.25
CA HIS A 81 -7.75 6.91 10.60
C HIS A 81 -8.73 6.38 11.66
N VAL A 82 -8.99 5.07 11.68
CA VAL A 82 -9.86 4.45 12.70
C VAL A 82 -9.13 4.39 14.05
N GLY A 83 -9.70 5.05 15.07
CA GLY A 83 -9.20 4.97 16.45
C GLY A 83 -8.10 6.00 16.81
N ILE A 84 -7.71 6.88 15.89
CA ILE A 84 -6.79 7.99 16.16
C ILE A 84 -7.62 9.19 16.66
N SER A 85 -7.22 9.79 17.78
CA SER A 85 -7.93 10.96 18.33
C SER A 85 -7.89 12.15 17.37
N LYS A 86 -9.06 12.71 17.05
CA LYS A 86 -9.22 13.90 16.21
C LYS A 86 -8.36 15.10 16.64
N TRP A 87 -8.10 15.21 17.94
CA TRP A 87 -7.28 16.29 18.53
C TRP A 87 -5.77 16.12 18.29
N ARG A 88 -5.32 14.92 17.91
CA ARG A 88 -3.92 14.60 17.65
C ARG A 88 -3.53 14.75 16.18
N HIS A 89 -4.53 14.76 15.28
CA HIS A 89 -4.31 14.61 13.85
C HIS A 89 -4.30 15.95 13.10
N GLY A 90 -5.17 16.90 13.45
CA GLY A 90 -5.23 18.18 12.72
C GLY A 90 -5.77 18.05 11.28
N HIS A 91 -6.30 16.89 10.90
CA HIS A 91 -6.95 16.64 9.61
C HIS A 91 -8.40 17.16 9.66
N ALA A 92 -8.63 18.36 9.12
CA ALA A 92 -9.93 19.04 9.17
C ALA A 92 -10.83 18.71 7.97
N PHE A 93 -10.27 18.20 6.89
CA PHE A 93 -10.96 18.00 5.61
C PHE A 93 -11.37 16.55 5.45
N LYS A 94 -12.65 16.33 5.12
CA LYS A 94 -13.20 15.01 4.87
C LYS A 94 -13.52 14.83 3.40
N LEU A 95 -13.16 13.67 2.87
CA LEU A 95 -13.48 13.28 1.51
C LEU A 95 -14.09 11.88 1.51
N LYS A 96 -15.25 11.74 0.89
CA LYS A 96 -15.86 10.43 0.64
C LYS A 96 -15.13 9.75 -0.49
N VAL A 97 -14.69 8.53 -0.26
CA VAL A 97 -13.99 7.71 -1.26
C VAL A 97 -14.63 6.33 -1.34
N GLU A 98 -14.55 5.73 -2.53
CA GLU A 98 -14.93 4.34 -2.75
C GLU A 98 -13.83 3.42 -2.22
N GLY A 99 -14.20 2.44 -1.43
CA GLY A 99 -13.36 1.34 -1.00
C GLY A 99 -13.79 0.03 -1.67
N LYS A 100 -12.82 -0.80 -2.05
CA LYS A 100 -13.06 -2.13 -2.61
C LYS A 100 -12.21 -3.19 -1.93
N HIS A 101 -12.78 -4.36 -1.76
CA HIS A 101 -12.06 -5.57 -1.40
C HIS A 101 -11.20 -6.03 -2.59
N LEU A 102 -9.91 -5.70 -2.52
CA LEU A 102 -8.96 -5.86 -3.64
C LEU A 102 -8.88 -7.30 -4.18
N PRO A 103 -8.84 -8.38 -3.38
CA PRO A 103 -8.86 -9.74 -3.92
C PRO A 103 -10.10 -10.05 -4.77
N THR A 104 -11.29 -9.59 -4.35
CA THR A 104 -12.53 -9.76 -5.12
C THR A 104 -12.46 -8.99 -6.43
N TYR A 105 -12.00 -7.74 -6.37
CA TYR A 105 -11.82 -6.91 -7.56
C TYR A 105 -10.86 -7.56 -8.57
N LEU A 106 -9.70 -8.05 -8.12
CA LEU A 106 -8.73 -8.71 -8.99
C LEU A 106 -9.30 -9.97 -9.64
N ALA A 107 -10.04 -10.79 -8.89
CA ALA A 107 -10.65 -12.00 -9.44
C ALA A 107 -11.69 -11.69 -10.53
N GLN A 108 -12.40 -10.56 -10.43
CA GLN A 108 -13.43 -10.16 -11.38
C GLN A 108 -12.86 -9.44 -12.61
N HIS A 109 -11.86 -8.60 -12.44
CA HIS A 109 -11.38 -7.68 -13.49
C HIS A 109 -10.01 -8.04 -14.07
N HIS A 110 -9.16 -8.72 -13.31
CA HIS A 110 -7.78 -9.04 -13.70
C HIS A 110 -7.34 -10.47 -13.29
N PRO A 111 -8.16 -11.52 -13.52
CA PRO A 111 -7.84 -12.88 -13.07
C PRO A 111 -6.54 -13.42 -13.69
N ASP A 112 -6.19 -12.99 -14.91
CA ASP A 112 -4.98 -13.36 -15.63
C ASP A 112 -3.69 -12.75 -15.04
N LEU A 113 -3.82 -11.72 -14.20
CA LEU A 113 -2.69 -11.06 -13.56
C LEU A 113 -2.37 -11.60 -12.17
N ILE A 114 -3.31 -12.28 -11.50
CA ILE A 114 -3.16 -12.78 -10.12
C ILE A 114 -1.89 -13.63 -9.98
N GLY A 115 -1.71 -14.65 -10.82
CA GLY A 115 -0.51 -15.52 -10.78
C GLY A 115 0.80 -14.81 -11.16
N LYS A 116 0.72 -13.58 -11.68
CA LYS A 116 1.87 -12.74 -12.04
C LYS A 116 2.20 -11.72 -10.96
N LEU A 117 1.48 -11.68 -9.84
CA LEU A 117 1.79 -10.79 -8.73
C LEU A 117 3.16 -11.14 -8.16
N ARG A 118 4.04 -10.14 -8.04
CA ARG A 118 5.40 -10.29 -7.52
C ARG A 118 5.78 -9.26 -6.46
N PHE A 119 5.07 -8.13 -6.42
CA PHE A 119 5.36 -7.05 -5.50
C PHE A 119 4.08 -6.32 -5.09
N ILE A 120 3.94 -6.01 -3.81
CA ILE A 120 2.90 -5.14 -3.26
C ILE A 120 3.61 -4.02 -2.49
N LYS A 121 3.29 -2.77 -2.80
CA LYS A 121 3.60 -1.62 -1.95
C LYS A 121 2.29 -1.15 -1.30
N VAL A 122 2.32 -0.94 0.00
CA VAL A 122 1.22 -0.34 0.77
C VAL A 122 1.79 0.87 1.50
N ASP A 123 1.06 1.97 1.36
CA ASP A 123 1.34 3.24 2.04
C ASP A 123 0.00 3.92 2.22
N ALA A 124 -0.69 3.52 3.29
CA ALA A 124 -2.07 3.92 3.56
C ALA A 124 -2.18 4.69 4.88
N GLU A 125 -1.10 5.39 5.26
CA GLU A 125 -1.02 6.30 6.42
C GLU A 125 -1.49 5.59 7.72
N GLY A 126 -1.08 4.33 7.88
CA GLY A 126 -1.35 3.51 9.06
C GLY A 126 -2.52 2.52 8.96
N PHE A 127 -3.16 2.38 7.80
CA PHE A 127 -4.16 1.33 7.54
C PHE A 127 -3.58 0.07 6.86
N ASP A 128 -2.26 0.05 6.69
CA ASP A 128 -1.48 -0.96 5.97
C ASP A 128 -1.72 -2.38 6.47
N ALA A 129 -1.73 -2.57 7.79
CA ALA A 129 -1.92 -3.88 8.41
C ALA A 129 -3.30 -4.47 8.07
N GLN A 130 -4.34 -3.65 8.06
CA GLN A 130 -5.71 -4.05 7.76
C GLN A 130 -5.86 -4.42 6.29
N ILE A 131 -5.23 -3.64 5.39
CA ILE A 131 -5.20 -3.90 3.95
C ILE A 131 -4.47 -5.21 3.65
N LEU A 132 -3.27 -5.40 4.19
CA LEU A 132 -2.51 -6.62 3.98
C LEU A 132 -3.26 -7.86 4.50
N ARG A 133 -3.89 -7.77 5.67
CA ARG A 133 -4.67 -8.87 6.24
C ARG A 133 -5.93 -9.20 5.43
N SER A 134 -6.60 -8.22 4.80
CA SER A 134 -7.72 -8.52 3.90
C SER A 134 -7.26 -9.25 2.64
N MET A 135 -5.99 -9.09 2.26
CA MET A 135 -5.37 -9.81 1.13
C MET A 135 -4.70 -11.14 1.53
N HIS A 136 -4.94 -11.68 2.73
CA HIS A 136 -4.26 -12.87 3.26
C HIS A 136 -4.12 -14.01 2.25
N GLN A 137 -5.23 -14.51 1.69
CA GLN A 137 -5.20 -15.65 0.75
C GLN A 137 -4.40 -15.33 -0.53
N LEU A 138 -4.48 -14.09 -1.02
CA LEU A 138 -3.75 -13.65 -2.20
C LEU A 138 -2.24 -13.64 -1.92
N ILE A 139 -1.84 -13.08 -0.77
CA ILE A 139 -0.43 -13.02 -0.34
C ILE A 139 0.12 -14.40 -0.09
N GLU A 140 -0.62 -15.26 0.62
CA GLU A 140 -0.23 -16.65 0.92
C GLU A 140 -0.01 -17.45 -0.36
N THR A 141 -0.91 -17.31 -1.36
CA THR A 141 -0.85 -18.07 -2.61
C THR A 141 0.21 -17.55 -3.58
N THR A 142 0.37 -16.23 -3.69
CA THR A 142 1.25 -15.62 -4.71
C THR A 142 2.63 -15.26 -4.21
N ARG A 143 2.80 -15.22 -2.88
CA ARG A 143 4.06 -14.94 -2.18
C ARG A 143 4.85 -13.76 -2.76
N PRO A 144 4.25 -12.57 -2.90
CA PRO A 144 4.95 -11.42 -3.46
C PRO A 144 5.91 -10.82 -2.43
N PHE A 145 6.96 -10.13 -2.89
CA PHE A 145 7.65 -9.18 -2.03
C PHE A 145 6.69 -8.08 -1.56
N ILE A 146 6.83 -7.60 -0.33
CA ILE A 146 5.95 -6.56 0.22
C ILE A 146 6.77 -5.40 0.76
N LYS A 147 6.41 -4.17 0.40
CA LYS A 147 6.84 -2.95 1.12
C LYS A 147 5.61 -2.37 1.83
N ALA A 148 5.72 -2.07 3.12
CA ALA A 148 4.62 -1.48 3.88
C ALA A 148 5.12 -0.41 4.86
N GLU A 149 4.29 0.59 5.12
CA GLU A 149 4.60 1.67 6.04
C GLU A 149 4.27 1.27 7.49
N VAL A 150 5.17 1.58 8.43
CA VAL A 150 4.88 1.61 9.87
C VAL A 150 4.76 3.07 10.31
N PHE A 151 3.53 3.57 10.23
CA PHE A 151 3.22 4.98 10.50
C PHE A 151 3.45 5.39 11.97
N LYS A 152 3.86 6.65 12.18
CA LYS A 152 4.22 7.21 13.50
C LYS A 152 3.14 7.16 14.57
N LEU A 153 1.87 7.11 14.17
CA LEU A 153 0.74 7.06 15.10
C LEU A 153 0.19 5.66 15.34
N THR A 154 0.76 4.63 14.71
CA THR A 154 0.41 3.24 15.00
C THR A 154 0.82 2.88 16.44
N THR A 155 -0.09 2.24 17.14
CA THR A 155 0.11 1.72 18.50
C THR A 155 0.92 0.42 18.46
N GLN A 156 1.50 0.03 19.60
CA GLN A 156 2.22 -1.24 19.71
C GLN A 156 1.38 -2.45 19.25
N PRO A 157 0.11 -2.64 19.67
CA PRO A 157 -0.71 -3.74 19.16
C PRO A 157 -0.92 -3.74 17.64
N GLN A 158 -1.00 -2.56 17.01
CA GLN A 158 -1.14 -2.46 15.55
C GLN A 158 0.16 -2.88 14.83
N ARG A 159 1.32 -2.47 15.35
CA ARG A 159 2.62 -2.86 14.79
C ARG A 159 2.89 -4.35 14.98
N GLU A 160 2.56 -4.87 16.16
CA GLU A 160 2.63 -6.30 16.46
C GLU A 160 1.69 -7.10 15.54
N GLN A 161 0.46 -6.63 15.29
CA GLN A 161 -0.45 -7.28 14.35
C GLN A 161 0.09 -7.36 12.93
N LEU A 162 0.74 -6.29 12.43
CA LEU A 162 1.41 -6.32 11.12
C LEU A 162 2.56 -7.34 11.11
N PHE A 163 3.43 -7.28 12.12
CA PHE A 163 4.57 -8.18 12.24
C PHE A 163 4.13 -9.64 12.35
N ASP A 164 3.23 -9.95 13.27
CA ASP A 164 2.72 -11.31 13.50
C ASP A 164 2.03 -11.86 12.25
N PHE A 165 1.31 -11.03 11.48
CA PHE A 165 0.71 -11.44 10.21
C PHE A 165 1.76 -11.87 9.19
N LEU A 166 2.79 -11.04 8.98
CA LEU A 166 3.87 -11.34 8.04
C LEU A 166 4.70 -12.55 8.50
N ASP A 167 5.01 -12.63 9.79
CA ASP A 167 5.74 -13.73 10.41
C ASP A 167 4.95 -15.05 10.32
N SER A 168 3.62 -15.02 10.52
CA SER A 168 2.75 -16.20 10.36
C SER A 168 2.72 -16.76 8.94
N LEU A 169 3.11 -15.94 7.96
CA LEU A 169 3.24 -16.31 6.57
C LEU A 169 4.69 -16.65 6.20
N ASP A 170 5.62 -16.78 7.16
CA ASP A 170 7.04 -17.06 6.95
C ASP A 170 7.80 -15.98 6.14
N TYR A 171 7.38 -14.71 6.24
CA TYR A 171 8.16 -13.61 5.66
C TYR A 171 9.32 -13.19 6.55
N GLN A 172 10.47 -12.90 5.94
CA GLN A 172 11.54 -12.17 6.64
C GLN A 172 11.25 -10.67 6.56
N VAL A 173 10.99 -10.05 7.71
CA VAL A 173 10.64 -8.62 7.81
C VAL A 173 11.92 -7.81 8.05
N HIS A 174 12.36 -7.07 7.04
CA HIS A 174 13.48 -6.14 7.13
C HIS A 174 13.00 -4.72 7.38
N ARG A 175 13.73 -3.93 8.15
CA ARG A 175 13.58 -2.47 8.13
C ARG A 175 14.27 -1.91 6.88
N VAL A 176 13.56 -1.07 6.13
CA VAL A 176 14.14 -0.33 5.00
C VAL A 176 15.09 0.73 5.54
N ILE A 177 16.26 0.86 4.92
CA ILE A 177 17.23 1.91 5.26
C ILE A 177 16.99 3.15 4.39
N ASP A 178 16.87 2.93 3.09
CA ASP A 178 16.61 3.95 2.06
C ASP A 178 16.12 3.28 0.77
N ASP A 179 15.84 4.09 -0.27
CA ASP A 179 15.31 3.64 -1.57
C ASP A 179 16.29 2.76 -2.39
N LEU A 180 17.53 2.62 -1.97
CA LEU A 180 18.53 1.74 -2.58
C LEU A 180 18.79 0.50 -1.72
N ASN A 181 18.40 0.52 -0.44
CA ASN A 181 18.75 -0.46 0.58
C ASN A 181 17.52 -0.95 1.35
N TYR A 182 16.71 -1.78 0.70
CA TYR A 182 15.47 -2.32 1.27
C TYR A 182 15.71 -3.41 2.33
N ARG A 183 16.76 -4.22 2.15
CA ARG A 183 17.13 -5.32 3.06
C ARG A 183 18.05 -4.84 4.19
N GLY A 184 17.55 -3.95 5.04
CA GLY A 184 18.24 -3.58 6.27
C GLY A 184 18.18 -4.67 7.34
N PRO A 185 18.31 -4.31 8.63
CA PRO A 185 18.22 -5.25 9.74
C PRO A 185 16.90 -6.03 9.70
N ILE A 186 16.98 -7.35 9.94
CA ILE A 186 15.80 -8.19 10.19
C ILE A 186 15.22 -7.77 11.54
N LEU A 187 13.92 -7.49 11.55
CA LEU A 187 13.21 -7.03 12.72
C LEU A 187 12.77 -8.21 13.58
N SER A 188 12.84 -8.02 14.89
CA SER A 188 12.17 -8.82 15.90
C SER A 188 11.04 -8.03 16.55
N ARG A 189 10.19 -8.71 17.32
CA ARG A 189 9.14 -8.06 18.12
C ARG A 189 9.68 -6.95 19.04
N GLY A 190 10.92 -7.06 19.51
CA GLY A 190 11.57 -6.03 20.34
C GLY A 190 11.97 -4.75 19.61
N ASP A 191 11.95 -4.75 18.27
CA ASP A 191 12.39 -3.63 17.44
C ASP A 191 11.25 -2.72 16.99
N LEU A 192 10.01 -3.21 17.05
CA LEU A 192 8.83 -2.58 16.42
C LEU A 192 8.52 -1.17 16.95
N MET A 193 8.94 -0.86 18.18
CA MET A 193 8.68 0.45 18.82
C MET A 193 9.91 1.36 18.89
N GLN A 194 11.08 0.90 18.42
CA GLN A 194 12.33 1.65 18.56
C GLN A 194 12.39 2.89 17.64
N VAL A 195 11.70 2.82 16.49
CA VAL A 195 11.63 3.91 15.52
C VAL A 195 10.19 4.36 15.39
N ALA A 196 9.96 5.68 15.44
CA ALA A 196 8.62 6.24 15.37
C ALA A 196 7.97 5.92 14.03
N HIS A 197 8.67 6.16 12.91
CA HIS A 197 8.16 5.98 11.56
C HIS A 197 9.21 5.27 10.73
N TYR A 198 8.85 4.20 10.02
CA TYR A 198 9.77 3.47 9.14
C TYR A 198 9.01 2.58 8.17
N ASP A 199 9.65 2.22 7.06
CA ASP A 199 9.13 1.20 6.15
C ASP A 199 9.69 -0.18 6.49
N VAL A 200 8.91 -1.22 6.20
CA VAL A 200 9.37 -2.60 6.18
C VAL A 200 9.40 -3.15 4.77
N PHE A 201 10.40 -3.97 4.49
CA PHE A 201 10.48 -4.81 3.29
C PHE A 201 10.41 -6.27 3.71
N CYS A 202 9.41 -6.97 3.21
CA CYS A 202 9.10 -8.34 3.58
C CYS A 202 9.50 -9.26 2.42
N ASP A 203 10.49 -10.11 2.68
CA ASP A 203 10.94 -11.13 1.73
C ASP A 203 10.16 -12.43 1.97
N PRO A 204 9.44 -12.96 0.96
CA PRO A 204 8.71 -14.22 1.06
C PRO A 204 9.61 -15.45 1.22
N GLY A 205 10.93 -15.30 1.07
CA GLY A 205 11.90 -16.40 0.99
C GLY A 205 11.98 -17.01 -0.42
N ASN A 206 12.77 -18.07 -0.54
CA ASN A 206 12.82 -18.92 -1.74
C ASN A 206 11.80 -20.06 -1.65
#